data_AF-A0A286C4H4-F1
#
_entry.id   AF-A0A286C4H4-F1
#
_cell.length_a   1.000
_cell.length_b   1.000
_cell.length_c   1.000
_cell.angle_alpha   90.00
_cell.angle_beta   90.00
_cell.angle_gamma   90.00
#
_symmetry.space_group_name_H-M   'P 1'
#
loop_
_entity.id
_entity.type
_entity.pdbx_description
1 polymer ?
#
loop_
_entity_poly.entity_id
_entity_poly.type
_entity_poly.pdbx_seq_one_letter_code
_entity_poly.pdbx_strand_id
1 'polypeptide(L)'
;MQEVLKPIEFAFRDAELTLQWAEPTSRVGYIRVHRDANNIPGPTLYTLAVELYADGTYEFKLLEKFLRGPFGEEMKRFNAYMESLGYVGRWRRFKEGKPPKIVEIA
;
A
#
# COMPACT_ATOMS: atom_id res chain seq x y z
N MET A 1 3.30 27.88 -19.39
CA MET A 1 4.20 26.70 -19.43
C MET A 1 3.36 25.54 -18.91
N GLN A 2 2.89 24.64 -19.78
CA GLN A 2 2.15 23.47 -19.33
C GLN A 2 3.17 22.49 -18.74
N GLU A 3 3.07 22.21 -17.44
CA GLU A 3 3.78 21.08 -16.84
C GLU A 3 3.27 19.81 -17.53
N VAL A 4 4.12 19.19 -18.34
CA VAL A 4 3.87 17.85 -18.86
C VAL A 4 3.95 16.91 -17.67
N LEU A 5 2.79 16.62 -17.07
CA LEU A 5 2.69 15.65 -15.99
C LEU A 5 3.21 14.31 -16.53
N LYS A 6 4.27 13.79 -15.90
CA LYS A 6 4.80 12.47 -16.24
C LYS A 6 3.69 11.42 -16.06
N PRO A 7 3.61 10.41 -16.94
CA PRO A 7 2.68 9.31 -16.74
C PRO A 7 2.95 8.66 -15.38
N ILE A 8 1.89 8.47 -14.60
CA ILE A 8 1.97 7.79 -13.30
C ILE A 8 2.01 6.29 -13.58
N GLU A 9 3.14 5.66 -13.30
CA GLU A 9 3.29 4.20 -13.40
C GLU A 9 2.96 3.55 -12.05
N PHE A 10 2.07 2.56 -12.09
CA PHE A 10 1.71 1.76 -10.93
C PHE A 10 2.46 0.43 -10.97
N ALA A 11 3.10 0.08 -9.86
CA ALA A 11 3.70 -1.25 -9.70
C ALA A 11 2.64 -2.34 -9.56
N PHE A 12 1.44 -1.98 -9.07
CA PHE A 12 0.30 -2.87 -8.98
C PHE A 12 -0.99 -2.06 -9.18
N ARG A 13 -1.97 -2.64 -9.89
CA ARG A 13 -3.34 -2.12 -10.01
C ARG A 13 -4.31 -3.28 -10.02
N ASP A 14 -5.29 -3.25 -9.11
CA ASP A 14 -6.41 -4.17 -9.07
C ASP A 14 -7.68 -3.39 -8.70
N ALA A 15 -8.60 -3.26 -9.65
CA ALA A 15 -9.80 -2.42 -9.52
C ALA A 15 -9.49 -1.01 -8.98
N GLU A 16 -9.87 -0.74 -7.72
CA GLU A 16 -9.71 0.54 -7.02
C GLU A 16 -8.38 0.66 -6.26
N LEU A 17 -7.60 -0.42 -6.15
CA LEU A 17 -6.35 -0.45 -5.40
C LEU A 17 -5.15 -0.25 -6.33
N THR A 18 -4.28 0.70 -6.01
CA THR A 18 -3.01 0.92 -6.71
C THR A 18 -1.83 0.89 -5.76
N LEU A 19 -0.67 0.44 -6.23
CA LEU A 19 0.64 0.63 -5.59
C LEU A 19 1.52 1.51 -6.48
N GLN A 20 2.12 2.51 -5.87
CA GLN A 20 3.16 3.32 -6.51
C GLN A 20 4.37 3.42 -5.58
N TRP A 21 5.56 3.07 -6.08
CA TRP A 21 6.81 3.31 -5.35
C TRP A 21 7.07 4.81 -5.24
N ALA A 22 7.55 5.28 -4.09
CA ALA A 22 7.83 6.69 -3.86
C ALA A 22 8.83 7.24 -4.90
N GLU A 23 9.81 6.43 -5.26
CA GLU A 23 10.82 6.68 -6.29
C GLU A 23 11.18 5.34 -6.98
N PRO A 24 11.78 5.36 -8.19
CA PRO A 24 12.36 4.17 -8.78
C PRO A 24 13.34 3.50 -7.81
N THR A 25 13.21 2.19 -7.60
CA THR A 25 14.00 1.38 -6.63
C THR A 25 13.77 1.70 -5.14
N SER A 26 12.81 2.56 -4.80
CA SER A 26 12.48 2.86 -3.41
C SER A 26 11.97 1.61 -2.69
N ARG A 27 12.40 1.47 -1.42
CA ARG A 27 11.83 0.48 -0.51
C ARG A 27 10.46 0.89 0.04
N VAL A 28 10.01 2.12 -0.21
CA VAL A 28 8.74 2.64 0.31
C VAL A 28 7.77 2.86 -0.85
N GLY A 29 6.57 2.32 -0.72
CA GLY A 29 5.48 2.48 -1.67
C GLY A 29 4.22 3.01 -1.00
N TYR A 30 3.36 3.62 -1.80
CA TYR A 30 2.05 4.09 -1.38
C TYR A 30 0.98 3.24 -2.05
N ILE A 31 0.18 2.58 -1.21
CA ILE A 31 -1.01 1.86 -1.63
C ILE A 31 -2.19 2.81 -1.49
N ARG A 32 -2.97 2.99 -2.55
CA ARG A 32 -4.12 3.89 -2.57
C ARG A 32 -5.35 3.12 -2.96
N VAL A 33 -6.41 3.31 -2.18
CA VAL A 33 -7.76 2.84 -2.52
C VAL A 33 -8.50 4.05 -3.08
N HIS A 34 -8.85 3.99 -4.35
CA HIS A 34 -9.58 5.04 -5.06
C HIS A 34 -11.08 4.91 -4.84
N ARG A 35 -11.81 6.01 -5.01
CA ARG A 35 -13.29 6.02 -4.91
C ARG A 35 -14.00 5.41 -6.11
N ASP A 36 -13.31 5.31 -7.24
CA ASP A 36 -13.85 4.84 -8.52
C ASP A 36 -12.72 4.24 -9.37
N ALA A 37 -12.88 2.98 -9.77
CA ALA A 37 -11.90 2.24 -10.59
C ALA A 37 -11.69 2.84 -11.99
N ASN A 38 -12.67 3.57 -12.52
CA ASN A 38 -12.63 4.20 -13.85
C ASN A 38 -11.93 5.56 -13.81
N ASN A 39 -11.72 6.14 -12.63
CA ASN A 39 -11.12 7.45 -12.43
C ASN A 39 -9.80 7.34 -11.66
N ILE A 40 -8.84 6.59 -12.22
CA ILE A 40 -7.51 6.37 -11.65
C ILE A 40 -6.44 6.96 -12.59
N PRO A 41 -5.53 7.81 -12.07
CA PRO A 41 -5.45 8.31 -10.70
C PRO A 41 -6.54 9.34 -10.38
N GLY A 42 -7.15 9.23 -9.20
CA GLY A 42 -8.22 10.12 -8.74
C GLY A 42 -8.40 10.10 -7.22
N PRO A 43 -9.48 10.68 -6.69
CA PRO A 43 -9.71 10.81 -5.24
C PRO A 43 -9.59 9.48 -4.50
N THR A 44 -8.85 9.48 -3.40
CA THR A 44 -8.62 8.28 -2.57
C THR A 44 -9.55 8.23 -1.38
N LEU A 45 -10.05 7.05 -1.04
CA LEU A 45 -10.67 6.76 0.25
C LEU A 45 -9.61 6.69 1.35
N TYR A 46 -8.53 5.94 1.09
CA TYR A 46 -7.44 5.72 2.04
C TYR A 46 -6.11 5.57 1.32
N THR A 47 -5.05 5.95 2.03
CA THR A 47 -3.66 5.74 1.60
C THR A 47 -2.93 4.99 2.70
N LEU A 48 -2.25 3.91 2.33
CA LEU A 48 -1.36 3.15 3.19
C LEU A 48 0.08 3.28 2.66
N ALA A 49 1.05 3.28 3.55
CA ALA A 49 2.44 3.07 3.13
C ALA A 49 2.79 1.59 3.28
N VAL A 50 3.57 1.07 2.35
CA VAL A 50 4.25 -0.21 2.45
C VAL A 50 5.76 0.04 2.44
N GLU A 51 6.50 -0.61 3.34
CA GLU A 51 7.96 -0.56 3.37
C GLU A 51 8.53 -1.98 3.21
N LEU A 52 9.49 -2.13 2.30
CA LEU A 52 10.26 -3.35 2.07
C LEU A 52 11.52 -3.34 2.92
N TYR A 53 11.89 -4.50 3.44
CA TYR A 53 13.08 -4.71 4.26
C TYR A 53 14.08 -5.64 3.56
N ALA A 54 15.35 -5.48 3.93
CA ALA A 54 16.45 -6.26 3.36
C ALA A 54 16.38 -7.76 3.69
N ASP A 55 15.62 -8.13 4.72
CA ASP A 55 15.35 -9.53 5.08
C ASP A 55 14.27 -10.20 4.20
N GLY A 56 13.81 -9.52 3.14
CA GLY A 56 12.76 -10.01 2.25
C GLY A 56 11.36 -9.88 2.84
N THR A 57 11.18 -9.10 3.91
CA THR A 57 9.84 -8.84 4.48
C THR A 57 9.30 -7.48 4.08
N TYR A 58 8.00 -7.29 4.18
CA TYR A 58 7.38 -5.96 4.04
C TYR A 58 6.40 -5.67 5.16
N GLU A 59 6.22 -4.39 5.47
CA GLU A 59 5.27 -3.93 6.48
C GLU A 59 4.34 -2.85 5.95
N PHE A 60 3.06 -2.97 6.29
CA PHE A 60 2.10 -1.89 6.12
C PHE A 60 2.17 -0.91 7.29
N LYS A 61 2.14 0.38 6.96
CA LYS A 61 2.00 1.46 7.93
C LYS A 61 0.71 2.21 7.65
N LEU A 62 -0.24 2.10 8.57
CA LEU A 62 -1.53 2.79 8.54
C LEU A 62 -1.65 3.73 9.75
N LEU A 63 -2.18 4.93 9.52
CA LEU A 63 -2.62 5.81 10.60
C LEU A 63 -3.96 5.34 11.18
N GLU A 64 -4.04 5.22 12.50
CA GLU A 64 -5.12 4.55 13.26
C GLU A 64 -6.54 5.07 12.98
N LYS A 65 -6.69 6.33 12.52
CA LYS A 65 -8.00 6.94 12.19
C LYS A 65 -8.76 6.26 11.04
N PHE A 66 -8.14 5.31 10.34
CA PHE A 66 -8.68 4.62 9.17
C PHE A 66 -9.01 3.14 9.41
N LEU A 67 -9.25 2.75 10.67
CA LEU A 67 -9.53 1.36 11.12
C LEU A 67 -10.76 0.66 10.48
N ARG A 68 -11.55 1.35 9.66
CA ARG A 68 -12.63 0.76 8.84
C ARG A 68 -12.24 0.55 7.35
N GLY A 69 -10.96 0.66 7.01
CA GLY A 69 -10.45 0.47 5.65
C GLY A 69 -10.55 -0.98 5.13
N PRO A 70 -10.37 -1.19 3.81
CA PRO A 70 -10.64 -2.45 3.11
C PRO A 70 -9.56 -3.49 3.43
N PHE A 71 -9.66 -4.12 4.59
CA PHE A 71 -8.79 -5.22 5.01
C PHE A 71 -9.39 -6.58 4.64
N GLY A 72 -10.02 -6.65 3.46
CA GLY A 72 -10.71 -7.83 2.95
C GLY A 72 -9.93 -8.50 1.83
N GLU A 73 -10.61 -8.75 0.70
CA GLU A 73 -10.05 -9.47 -0.44
C GLU A 73 -9.00 -8.69 -1.22
N GLU A 74 -9.06 -7.36 -1.29
CA GLU A 74 -8.06 -6.59 -2.07
C GLU A 74 -6.65 -6.73 -1.48
N MET A 75 -6.55 -6.76 -0.15
CA MET A 75 -5.27 -6.98 0.52
C MET A 75 -4.75 -8.41 0.35
N LYS A 76 -5.62 -9.41 0.15
CA LYS A 76 -5.18 -10.77 -0.20
C LYS A 76 -4.52 -10.81 -1.56
N ARG A 77 -5.10 -10.15 -2.57
CA ARG A 77 -4.51 -10.05 -3.92
C ARG A 77 -3.20 -9.27 -3.90
N PHE A 78 -3.13 -8.19 -3.12
CA PHE A 78 -1.88 -7.47 -2.91
C PHE A 78 -0.81 -8.36 -2.25
N ASN A 79 -1.16 -9.12 -1.20
CA ASN A 79 -0.21 -10.02 -0.54
C ASN A 79 0.28 -11.10 -1.51
N ALA A 80 -0.60 -11.70 -2.32
CA ALA A 80 -0.21 -12.66 -3.35
C ALA A 80 0.74 -12.05 -4.39
N TYR A 81 0.53 -10.79 -4.78
CA TYR A 81 1.47 -10.06 -5.63
C TYR A 81 2.84 -9.92 -4.96
N MET A 82 2.91 -9.51 -3.69
CA MET A 82 4.17 -9.39 -2.95
C MET A 82 4.89 -10.73 -2.78
N GLU A 83 4.15 -11.80 -2.50
CA GLU A 83 4.67 -13.17 -2.43
C GLU A 83 5.26 -13.62 -3.77
N SER A 84 4.63 -13.27 -4.89
CA SER A 84 5.15 -13.55 -6.24
C SER A 84 6.48 -12.84 -6.53
N LEU A 85 6.75 -11.72 -5.85
CA LEU A 85 8.02 -11.00 -5.90
C LEU A 85 9.07 -11.56 -4.91
N GLY A 86 8.72 -12.59 -4.14
CA GLY A 86 9.59 -13.22 -3.15
C GLY A 86 9.58 -12.55 -1.77
N TYR A 87 8.62 -11.66 -1.49
CA TYR A 87 8.52 -11.02 -0.18
C TYR A 87 7.51 -11.72 0.75
N VAL A 88 7.77 -11.64 2.06
CA VAL A 88 6.89 -12.16 3.11
C VAL A 88 6.24 -11.03 3.90
N GLY A 89 4.90 -11.02 3.96
CA GLY A 89 4.14 -9.97 4.63
C GLY A 89 4.17 -10.05 6.15
N ARG A 90 4.45 -8.91 6.81
CA ARG A 90 4.30 -8.71 8.27
C ARG A 90 3.38 -7.51 8.51
N TRP A 91 2.39 -7.64 9.39
CA TRP A 91 1.52 -6.50 9.73
C TRP A 91 1.97 -5.86 11.03
N ARG A 92 2.19 -4.54 11.04
CA ARG A 92 2.41 -3.76 12.26
C ARG A 92 1.35 -2.68 12.41
N ARG A 93 0.60 -2.72 13.50
CA ARG A 93 -0.35 -1.67 13.86
C ARG A 93 0.37 -0.58 14.64
N PHE A 94 0.26 0.65 14.15
CA PHE A 94 0.71 1.84 14.85
C PHE A 94 -0.51 2.48 15.52
N LYS A 95 -0.43 2.66 16.84
CA LYS A 95 -1.40 3.46 17.60
C LYS A 95 -0.75 4.78 17.99
N GLU A 96 -1.49 5.88 17.92
CA GLU A 96 -0.94 7.18 18.32
C GLU A 96 -0.49 7.13 19.79
N GLY A 97 0.76 7.53 20.06
CA GLY A 97 1.35 7.50 21.41
C GLY A 97 1.75 6.11 21.96
N LYS A 98 1.72 5.04 21.15
CA LYS A 98 2.16 3.70 21.57
C LYS A 98 3.18 3.09 20.60
N PRO A 99 4.12 2.27 21.09
CA PRO A 99 5.03 1.55 20.21
C PRO A 99 4.26 0.61 19.26
N PRO A 100 4.76 0.38 18.03
CA PRO A 100 4.11 -0.49 17.07
C PRO A 100 3.95 -1.90 17.62
N LYS A 101 2.76 -2.49 17.43
CA LYS A 101 2.48 -3.88 17.77
C LYS A 101 2.44 -4.71 16.49
N ILE A 102 3.25 -5.76 16.41
CA ILE A 102 3.12 -6.78 15.36
C ILE A 102 1.76 -7.45 15.54
N VAL A 103 0.97 -7.48 14.48
CA VAL A 103 -0.26 -8.24 14.41
C VAL A 103 0.01 -9.37 13.45
N GLU A 104 0.10 -10.59 13.95
CA GLU A 104 0.00 -11.75 13.08
C GLU A 104 -1.44 -11.79 12.55
N ILE A 105 -1.58 -11.78 11.22
CA ILE A 105 -2.86 -12.08 10.59
C ILE A 105 -2.82 -13.58 10.34
N ALA A 106 -3.67 -14.30 11.08
CA ALA A 106 -3.91 -15.73 10.89
C ALA A 106 -4.68 -16.00 9.59
#